data_AF-A0A498LBG6-F1
#
_entry.id   AF-A0A498LBG6-F1
#
_cell.length_a   1.000
_cell.length_b   1.000
_cell.length_c   1.000
_cell.angle_alpha   90.00
_cell.angle_beta   90.00
_cell.angle_gamma   90.00
#
_symmetry.space_group_name_H-M   'P 1'
#
loop_
_entity.id
_entity.type
_entity.pdbx_description
1 polymer ?
#
loop_
_entity_poly.entity_id
_entity_poly.type
_entity_poly.pdbx_seq_one_letter_code
_entity_poly.pdbx_strand_id
1 'polypeptide(L)'
;MIHSCISVCVSVSPPHELPDKDPIQSALDEFFCPRLELCEELDCDGLREFSQRFFCHGPPPFVILNMQMWQSEDLSYVPYHLELSEQRYSLEGATLFNRDEHHYSAAFQIDGYWMHYDGLRSDNLVLLNKPPEFLLLSSLVYIRSTER
;
A
#
# COMPACT_ATOMS: atom_id res chain seq x y z
N MET A 1 6.17 5.07 -41.79
CA MET A 1 6.31 3.85 -40.98
C MET A 1 5.89 4.21 -39.56
N ILE A 2 4.61 4.04 -39.25
CA ILE A 2 4.06 4.38 -37.93
C ILE A 2 4.31 3.14 -37.08
N HIS A 3 5.27 3.20 -36.16
CA HIS A 3 5.43 2.14 -35.16
C HIS A 3 4.18 2.13 -34.29
N SER A 4 3.33 1.15 -34.57
CA SER A 4 2.22 0.74 -33.71
C SER A 4 2.80 0.21 -32.40
N CYS A 5 3.07 1.11 -31.44
CA CYS A 5 3.22 0.71 -30.04
C CYS A 5 1.85 0.26 -29.53
N ILE A 6 1.52 -1.02 -29.75
CA ILE A 6 0.52 -1.69 -28.92
C ILE A 6 1.18 -1.78 -27.54
N SER A 7 0.97 -0.74 -26.75
CA SER A 7 1.24 -0.79 -25.32
C SER A 7 0.34 -1.88 -24.75
N VAL A 8 0.91 -3.05 -24.43
CA VAL A 8 0.19 -4.10 -23.71
C VAL A 8 -0.06 -3.59 -22.30
N CYS A 9 -1.27 -3.11 -22.04
CA CYS A 9 -1.65 -2.74 -20.68
C CYS A 9 -1.89 -4.02 -19.88
N VAL A 10 -1.31 -4.09 -18.68
CA VAL A 10 -1.46 -5.24 -17.77
C VAL A 10 -2.45 -4.92 -16.67
N SER A 11 -3.24 -5.92 -16.31
CA SER A 11 -3.99 -5.98 -15.06
C SER A 11 -3.10 -6.66 -14.02
N VAL A 12 -3.06 -6.07 -12.83
CA VAL A 12 -2.34 -6.63 -11.69
C VAL A 12 -3.38 -7.18 -10.72
N SER A 13 -3.20 -8.41 -10.28
CA SER A 13 -4.12 -9.12 -9.39
C SER A 13 -3.41 -9.48 -8.08
N PRO A 14 -4.07 -9.28 -6.93
CA PRO A 14 -3.49 -9.64 -5.64
C PRO A 14 -3.53 -11.16 -5.39
N PRO A 15 -2.57 -11.69 -4.61
CA PRO A 15 -2.57 -13.07 -4.18
C PRO A 15 -3.62 -13.19 -3.08
N HIS A 16 -4.73 -13.89 -3.34
CA HIS A 16 -5.79 -14.09 -2.35
C HIS A 16 -5.37 -15.18 -1.35
N GLU A 17 -4.27 -14.95 -0.66
CA GLU A 17 -3.60 -15.89 0.23
C GLU A 17 -3.82 -15.57 1.71
N LEU A 18 -4.21 -14.33 2.00
CA LEU A 18 -4.51 -13.87 3.36
C LEU A 18 -5.96 -14.24 3.73
N PRO A 19 -6.26 -14.39 5.05
CA PRO A 19 -7.60 -14.73 5.51
C PRO A 19 -8.66 -13.72 5.02
N ASP A 20 -9.90 -14.19 4.87
CA ASP A 20 -11.03 -13.33 4.56
C ASP A 20 -11.09 -12.15 5.55
N LYS A 21 -11.18 -10.93 4.99
CA LYS A 21 -11.20 -9.64 5.71
C LYS A 21 -9.88 -9.22 6.35
N ASP A 22 -8.75 -9.81 5.95
CA ASP A 22 -7.45 -9.24 6.28
C ASP A 22 -7.35 -7.80 5.75
N PRO A 23 -6.90 -6.81 6.57
CA PRO A 23 -6.85 -5.42 6.11
C PRO A 23 -5.86 -5.19 4.95
N ILE A 24 -4.76 -5.95 4.87
CA ILE A 24 -3.83 -5.87 3.74
C ILE A 24 -4.47 -6.40 2.48
N GLN A 25 -5.15 -7.55 2.56
CA GLN A 25 -5.90 -8.08 1.41
C GLN A 25 -6.98 -7.10 0.95
N SER A 26 -7.74 -6.54 1.90
CA SER A 26 -8.79 -5.57 1.61
C SER A 26 -8.23 -4.31 0.92
N ALA A 27 -7.07 -3.82 1.38
CA ALA A 27 -6.38 -2.69 0.77
C ALA A 27 -5.90 -2.98 -0.66
N LEU A 28 -5.41 -4.20 -0.90
CA LEU A 28 -4.98 -4.65 -2.22
C LEU A 28 -6.15 -4.80 -3.18
N ASP A 29 -7.24 -5.41 -2.72
CA ASP A 29 -8.46 -5.57 -3.49
C ASP A 29 -9.06 -4.21 -3.85
N GLU A 30 -9.10 -3.25 -2.91
CA GLU A 30 -9.54 -1.90 -3.21
C GLU A 30 -8.70 -1.22 -4.30
N PHE A 31 -7.40 -1.49 -4.32
CA PHE A 31 -6.49 -0.87 -5.27
C PHE A 31 -6.50 -1.54 -6.66
N PHE A 32 -6.62 -2.87 -6.71
CA PHE A 32 -6.38 -3.68 -7.90
C PHE A 32 -7.63 -4.37 -8.47
N CYS A 33 -8.66 -4.61 -7.67
CA CYS A 33 -9.85 -5.33 -8.09
C CYS A 33 -10.99 -4.34 -8.42
N PRO A 34 -11.86 -4.67 -9.38
CA PRO A 34 -13.08 -3.90 -9.59
C PRO A 34 -14.01 -4.08 -8.38
N ARG A 35 -14.74 -3.02 -8.01
CA ARG A 35 -15.71 -3.07 -6.92
C ARG A 35 -17.02 -2.39 -7.29
N LEU A 36 -18.11 -2.93 -6.77
CA LEU A 36 -19.45 -2.35 -6.84
C LEU A 36 -19.83 -1.89 -5.44
N GLU A 37 -20.20 -0.63 -5.30
CA GLU A 37 -20.64 -0.06 -4.02
C GLU A 37 -22.02 0.55 -4.14
N LEU A 38 -22.80 0.48 -3.08
CA LEU A 38 -24.08 1.18 -3.01
C LEU A 38 -23.82 2.69 -2.94
N CYS A 39 -24.54 3.47 -3.75
CA CYS A 39 -24.42 4.91 -3.80
C CYS A 39 -25.17 5.57 -2.64
N GLU A 40 -24.53 5.80 -1.50
CA GLU A 40 -25.20 6.42 -0.35
C GLU A 40 -25.47 7.94 -0.49
N GLU A 41 -25.08 8.54 -1.63
CA GLU A 41 -25.35 9.95 -1.93
C GLU A 41 -26.79 10.15 -2.42
N LEU A 42 -27.49 11.14 -1.85
CA LEU A 42 -28.77 11.69 -2.36
C LEU A 42 -29.92 10.68 -2.55
N ASP A 43 -30.12 9.74 -1.62
CA ASP A 43 -31.15 8.68 -1.71
C ASP A 43 -31.05 7.87 -3.03
N CYS A 44 -29.83 7.69 -3.54
CA CYS A 44 -29.58 6.88 -4.74
C CYS A 44 -29.52 5.38 -4.38
N ASP A 45 -30.47 4.58 -4.86
CA ASP A 45 -30.39 3.11 -4.71
C ASP A 45 -29.49 2.43 -5.77
N GLY A 46 -28.67 3.22 -6.47
CA GLY A 46 -27.81 2.75 -7.55
C GLY A 46 -26.52 2.10 -7.06
N LEU A 47 -25.94 1.24 -7.90
CA LEU A 47 -24.59 0.70 -7.69
C LEU A 47 -23.57 1.55 -8.47
N ARG A 48 -22.53 1.99 -7.78
CA ARG A 48 -21.35 2.64 -8.35
C ARG A 48 -20.31 1.57 -8.69
N GLU A 49 -19.90 1.54 -9.95
CA GLU A 49 -18.84 0.65 -10.42
C GLU A 49 -17.49 1.39 -10.43
N PHE A 50 -16.52 0.79 -9.74
CA PHE A 50 -15.13 1.18 -9.80
C PHE A 50 -14.38 0.18 -10.67
N SER A 51 -13.82 0.65 -11.78
CA SER A 51 -13.10 -0.18 -12.71
C SER A 51 -11.70 -0.54 -12.19
N GLN A 52 -11.22 -1.70 -12.63
CA GLN A 52 -9.85 -2.13 -12.40
C GLN A 52 -8.85 -1.16 -13.04
N ARG A 53 -7.71 -0.96 -12.37
CA ARG A 53 -6.59 -0.17 -12.90
C ARG A 53 -5.82 -0.95 -13.96
N PHE A 54 -5.49 -0.29 -15.07
CA PHE A 54 -4.65 -0.84 -16.13
C PHE A 54 -3.32 -0.09 -16.21
N PHE A 55 -2.23 -0.82 -16.35
CA PHE A 55 -0.88 -0.25 -16.41
C PHE A 55 -0.26 -0.49 -17.78
N CYS A 56 -0.18 0.58 -18.58
CA CYS A 56 0.23 0.54 -19.99
C CYS A 56 1.76 0.48 -20.20
N HIS A 57 2.54 0.45 -19.12
CA HIS A 57 3.99 0.33 -19.16
C HIS A 57 4.49 -0.86 -18.32
N GLY A 58 3.66 -1.90 -18.23
CA GLY A 58 3.87 -3.02 -17.33
C GLY A 58 3.43 -2.70 -15.89
N PRO A 59 3.66 -3.61 -14.93
CA PRO A 59 3.24 -3.44 -13.54
C PRO A 59 3.81 -2.15 -12.93
N PRO A 60 3.14 -1.53 -11.95
CA PRO A 60 3.62 -0.27 -11.36
C PRO A 60 4.98 -0.46 -10.68
N PRO A 61 5.85 0.56 -10.64
CA PRO A 61 7.15 0.47 -9.96
C PRO A 61 7.02 0.49 -8.43
N PHE A 62 5.91 1.01 -7.90
CA PHE A 62 5.61 1.03 -6.47
C PHE A 62 4.11 0.89 -6.23
N VAL A 63 3.74 0.40 -5.06
CA VAL A 63 2.37 0.25 -4.57
C VAL A 63 2.27 0.93 -3.21
N ILE A 64 1.25 1.77 -3.04
CA ILE A 64 0.98 2.45 -1.78
C ILE A 64 -0.36 1.97 -1.27
N LEU A 65 -0.36 1.29 -0.11
CA LEU A 65 -1.57 0.88 0.57
C LEU A 65 -1.91 1.92 1.63
N ASN A 66 -3.07 2.58 1.48
CA ASN A 66 -3.50 3.62 2.42
C ASN A 66 -4.17 2.99 3.64
N MET A 67 -3.39 2.77 4.69
CA MET A 67 -3.86 2.06 5.88
C MET A 67 -4.82 2.84 6.77
N GLN A 68 -5.04 4.13 6.52
CA GLN A 68 -5.81 5.02 7.40
C GLN A 68 -7.29 4.64 7.55
N MET A 69 -7.86 3.94 6.55
CA MET A 69 -9.24 3.43 6.59
C MET A 69 -9.38 2.21 7.51
N TRP A 70 -8.28 1.53 7.84
CA TRP A 70 -8.27 0.34 8.69
C TRP A 70 -7.73 0.71 10.07
N GLN A 71 -8.39 0.23 11.13
CA GLN A 71 -7.89 0.47 12.48
C GLN A 71 -6.59 -0.32 12.63
N SER A 72 -5.52 0.30 13.11
CA SER A 72 -4.24 -0.41 13.20
C SER A 72 -4.29 -1.58 14.18
N GLU A 73 -5.27 -1.56 15.11
CA GLU A 73 -5.57 -2.68 15.99
C GLU A 73 -6.04 -3.94 15.22
N ASP A 74 -6.56 -3.78 14.01
CA ASP A 74 -6.97 -4.89 13.12
C ASP A 74 -5.78 -5.48 12.34
N LEU A 75 -4.63 -4.81 12.35
CA LEU A 75 -3.46 -5.23 11.59
C LEU A 75 -2.57 -6.16 12.42
N SER A 76 -2.82 -7.47 12.30
CA SER A 76 -2.04 -8.49 13.02
C SER A 76 -0.60 -8.66 12.48
N TYR A 77 -0.36 -8.30 11.22
CA TYR A 77 0.90 -8.52 10.52
C TYR A 77 1.04 -7.58 9.32
N VAL A 78 2.26 -7.08 9.07
CA VAL A 78 2.62 -6.38 7.84
C VAL A 78 3.51 -7.29 7.01
N PRO A 79 3.10 -7.71 5.80
CA PRO A 79 3.95 -8.52 4.95
C PRO A 79 5.16 -7.73 4.46
N TYR A 80 6.34 -8.33 4.59
CA TYR A 80 7.55 -7.71 4.04
C TYR A 80 7.60 -7.78 2.51
N HIS A 81 6.93 -8.77 1.92
CA HIS A 81 6.84 -8.94 0.48
C HIS A 81 5.40 -9.12 0.02
N LEU A 82 5.09 -8.56 -1.15
CA LEU A 82 3.84 -8.79 -1.88
C LEU A 82 4.15 -9.43 -3.22
N GLU A 83 3.39 -10.45 -3.60
CA GLU A 83 3.47 -11.08 -4.92
C GLU A 83 2.24 -10.70 -5.76
N LEU A 84 2.38 -9.75 -6.68
CA LEU A 84 1.28 -9.24 -7.50
C LEU A 84 1.52 -9.58 -8.98
N SER A 85 0.68 -10.44 -9.58
CA SER A 85 0.82 -10.88 -10.98
C SER A 85 2.27 -11.24 -11.37
N GLU A 86 2.86 -12.20 -10.65
CA GLU A 86 4.25 -12.69 -10.83
C GLU A 86 5.35 -11.64 -10.54
N GLN A 87 5.00 -10.47 -10.01
CA GLN A 87 5.96 -9.47 -9.57
C GLN A 87 6.09 -9.48 -8.06
N ARG A 88 7.32 -9.47 -7.56
CA ARG A 88 7.59 -9.28 -6.14
C ARG A 88 7.80 -7.79 -5.84
N TYR A 89 7.17 -7.32 -4.78
CA TYR A 89 7.41 -6.00 -4.19
C TYR A 89 7.89 -6.18 -2.77
N SER A 90 8.80 -5.31 -2.33
CA SER A 90 9.33 -5.31 -0.95
C SER A 90 8.90 -4.04 -0.22
N LEU A 91 8.61 -4.17 1.07
CA LEU A 91 8.25 -3.05 1.92
C LEU A 91 9.48 -2.18 2.20
N GLU A 92 9.47 -0.97 1.65
CA GLU A 92 10.60 -0.03 1.74
C GLU A 92 10.28 1.19 2.61
N GLY A 93 9.01 1.42 2.91
CA GLY A 93 8.61 2.51 3.78
C GLY A 93 7.20 2.39 4.33
N ALA A 94 6.94 3.18 5.36
CA ALA A 94 5.63 3.34 5.98
C ALA A 94 5.49 4.77 6.52
N THR A 95 4.27 5.29 6.46
CA THR A 95 3.88 6.47 7.24
C THR A 95 3.09 6.04 8.45
N LEU A 96 3.31 6.76 9.54
CA LEU A 96 2.87 6.41 10.88
C LEU A 96 2.17 7.61 11.48
N PHE A 97 1.00 7.41 12.09
CA PHE A 97 0.23 8.46 12.72
C PHE A 97 0.23 8.29 14.25
N ASN A 98 0.65 9.34 14.95
CA ASN A 98 0.52 9.46 16.40
C ASN A 98 -0.83 10.12 16.72
N ARG A 99 -1.74 9.38 17.39
CA ARG A 99 -3.05 9.91 17.82
C ARG A 99 -2.93 11.03 18.84
N ASP A 100 -2.00 10.93 19.79
CA ASP A 100 -1.88 11.88 20.89
C ASP A 100 -1.31 13.21 20.38
N GLU A 101 -0.22 13.14 19.62
CA GLU A 101 0.48 14.31 19.09
C GLU A 101 -0.15 14.85 17.79
N HIS A 102 -1.12 14.13 17.21
CA HIS A 102 -1.72 14.44 15.90
C HIS A 102 -0.66 14.67 14.81
N HIS A 103 0.34 13.79 14.79
CA HIS A 103 1.57 13.99 14.04
C HIS A 103 1.92 12.80 13.17
N TYR A 104 2.42 13.07 11.96
CA TYR A 104 2.87 12.04 11.03
C TYR A 104 4.38 11.89 11.06
N SER A 105 4.83 10.64 11.19
CA SER A 105 6.23 10.26 11.05
C SER A 105 6.41 9.24 9.94
N ALA A 106 7.66 9.02 9.53
CA ALA A 106 8.00 8.08 8.47
C ALA A 106 8.98 7.03 9.00
N ALA A 107 8.81 5.79 8.56
CA ALA A 107 9.82 4.75 8.67
C ALA A 107 10.20 4.30 7.26
N PHE A 108 11.48 4.14 6.96
CA PHE A 108 11.95 3.72 5.64
C PHE A 108 13.29 3.02 5.71
N GLN A 109 13.62 2.23 4.69
CA GLN A 109 14.92 1.57 4.61
C GLN A 109 15.98 2.40 3.90
N ILE A 110 17.20 2.35 4.43
CA ILE A 110 18.43 2.79 3.76
C ILE A 110 19.50 1.73 4.03
N ASP A 111 20.11 1.19 2.97
CA ASP A 111 21.18 0.19 3.06
C ASP A 111 20.85 -1.03 3.94
N GLY A 112 19.58 -1.48 3.91
CA GLY A 112 19.09 -2.60 4.71
C GLY A 112 18.80 -2.27 6.18
N TYR A 113 18.92 -1.00 6.57
CA TYR A 113 18.61 -0.49 7.91
C TYR A 113 17.30 0.29 7.90
N TRP A 114 16.43 0.01 8.87
CA TRP A 114 15.20 0.79 9.07
C TRP A 114 15.51 2.07 9.83
N MET A 115 15.10 3.19 9.26
CA MET A 115 15.25 4.52 9.83
C MET A 115 13.87 5.10 10.11
N HIS A 116 13.67 5.65 11.31
CA HIS A 116 12.49 6.43 11.68
C HIS A 116 12.83 7.90 11.64
N TYR A 117 11.97 8.69 11.03
CA TYR A 117 12.04 10.14 10.98
C TYR A 117 10.76 10.72 11.58
N ASP A 118 10.88 11.32 12.76
CA ASP A 118 9.75 11.93 13.46
C ASP A 118 9.46 13.36 13.02
N GLY A 119 10.34 14.06 12.30
CA GLY A 119 10.11 15.43 11.83
C GLY A 119 9.86 16.52 12.88
N LEU A 120 9.97 16.23 14.19
CA LEU A 120 9.64 17.18 15.27
C LEU A 120 10.86 17.85 15.91
N ARG A 121 12.04 17.23 15.87
CA ARG A 121 13.26 17.75 16.52
C ARG A 121 14.34 18.06 15.48
N SER A 122 15.55 18.39 15.92
CA SER A 122 16.67 18.71 15.02
C SER A 122 17.44 17.46 14.58
N ASP A 123 17.47 16.43 15.43
CA ASP A 123 18.13 15.14 15.22
C ASP A 123 17.07 14.02 15.31
N ASN A 124 16.37 13.76 14.20
CA ASN A 124 15.14 12.93 14.22
C ASN A 124 15.29 11.56 13.61
N LEU A 125 16.51 11.20 13.19
CA LEU A 125 16.74 9.98 12.47
C LEU A 125 17.16 8.88 13.45
N VAL A 126 16.23 8.00 13.78
CA VAL A 126 16.44 6.91 14.75
C VAL A 126 16.55 5.60 13.99
N LEU A 127 17.63 4.85 14.23
CA LEU A 127 17.76 3.48 13.73
C LEU A 127 16.77 2.58 14.47
N LEU A 128 15.92 1.88 13.72
CA LEU A 128 14.95 0.93 14.23
C LEU A 128 15.47 -0.51 14.08
N ASN A 129 15.47 -1.25 15.20
CA ASN A 129 15.72 -2.69 15.19
C ASN A 129 14.45 -3.51 14.88
N LYS A 130 13.27 -2.87 15.02
CA LYS A 130 11.95 -3.43 14.75
C LYS A 130 10.99 -2.30 14.33
N PRO A 131 9.90 -2.59 13.60
CA PRO A 131 8.88 -1.59 13.28
C PRO A 131 8.35 -0.91 14.56
N PRO A 132 7.97 0.38 14.50
CA PRO A 132 7.48 1.09 15.67
C PRO A 132 6.11 0.55 16.11
N GLU A 133 6.05 0.02 17.34
CA GLU A 133 4.87 -0.68 17.90
C GLU A 133 3.75 0.25 18.39
N PHE A 134 4.02 1.56 18.52
CA PHE A 134 3.11 2.52 19.18
C PHE A 134 2.36 3.45 18.21
N LEU A 135 2.60 3.34 16.90
CA LEU A 135 2.05 4.27 15.92
C LEU A 135 1.12 3.53 14.98
N LEU A 136 -0.05 4.12 14.72
CA LEU A 136 -0.97 3.55 13.75
C LEU A 136 -0.32 3.63 12.38
N LEU A 137 -0.34 2.53 11.63
CA LEU A 137 0.08 2.55 10.23
C LEU A 137 -0.92 3.39 9.43
N SER A 138 -0.44 4.45 8.79
CA SER A 138 -1.23 5.30 7.91
C SER A 138 -1.06 4.90 6.45
N SER A 139 0.14 4.52 6.03
CA SER A 139 0.36 4.00 4.68
C SER A 139 1.56 3.07 4.65
N LEU A 140 1.54 2.10 3.73
CA LEU A 140 2.65 1.20 3.45
C LEU A 140 3.13 1.44 2.02
N VAL A 141 4.44 1.50 1.82
CA VAL A 141 5.08 1.75 0.53
C VAL A 141 5.90 0.53 0.14
N TYR A 142 5.44 -0.14 -0.91
CA TYR A 142 6.09 -1.29 -1.50
C TYR A 142 6.75 -0.89 -2.83
N ILE A 143 8.01 -1.27 -3.02
CA ILE A 143 8.75 -1.02 -4.26
C ILE A 143 8.97 -2.35 -4.98
N ARG A 144 8.78 -2.36 -6.30
CA ARG A 144 8.98 -3.55 -7.12
C ARG A 144 10.44 -3.98 -7.04
N SER A 145 10.67 -5.23 -6.66
CA SER A 145 12.00 -5.82 -6.64
C SER A 145 12.58 -5.85 -8.06
N THR A 146 13.85 -5.47 -8.20
CA THR A 146 14.60 -5.61 -9.46
C THR A 146 15.26 -6.98 -9.60
N GLU A 147 15.34 -7.73 -8.50
CA GLU A 147 15.85 -9.09 -8.47
C GLU A 147 14.75 -10.07 -8.93
N ARG A 148 15.06 -10.88 -9.93
CA ARG A 148 14.22 -11.98 -10.43
C ARG A 148 14.51 -13.27 -9.69
#